data_AF-R9PIC3-F1
#
_entry.id   AF-R9PIC3-F1
#
_cell.length_a   1.000
_cell.length_b   1.000
_cell.length_c   1.000
_cell.angle_alpha   90.00
_cell.angle_beta   90.00
_cell.angle_gamma   90.00
#
_symmetry.space_group_name_H-M   'P 1'
#
loop_
_entity.id
_entity.type
_entity.pdbx_description
1 polymer ?
#
loop_
_entity_poly.entity_id
_entity_poly.type
_entity_poly.pdbx_seq_one_letter_code
_entity_poly.pdbx_strand_id
1 'polypeptide(L)'
;MMLKFTLLPALASALALFSQHVLAAPAPIGGFIPAGNDTRPVIRADSSGKLQDSLLNERGELLSDARIVLESRQSPGFAYGSQKVRGVNIGGWLVAEPWITPSLFESTGDSRVIDEYTFGQYANNAYGRMQSHWASFYTQSDFNQIAAAGLNHVRIPIGYWAFDTSAGEPYVHSNQADYLESAIQWCRNAGLKVIIDLHGAPGSQNGFDNSGRKGSANWPNAQSNIDRSVNVISSIAARYAKYDGTVTSIELLNEPAGFLGGNMLPAAKQYYNSGYYAARSKFGNAAIMIHDAFQDLSYWNGFMQPQQYQEVLLDTHIYQVFSPSEVALSENDRLSNFCNMINDLQTSNRNLYTVVGEWSNAPTDCAKYLNGRGVGARYDGSYPGSYYVGSCSDKTGDGSAFSSSYKDYLRRMFETQVSVYERASGWVFWTWKTESAADWDYQRGLKGGWITYNLNSRPNARC
;
A
#
# COMPACT_ATOMS: atom_id res chain seq x y z
N MET A 1 -40.57 46.14 40.33
CA MET A 1 -40.92 47.40 39.64
C MET A 1 -41.11 47.09 38.16
N MET A 2 -42.36 47.17 37.68
CA MET A 2 -42.85 47.32 36.29
C MET A 2 -42.25 46.55 35.08
N LEU A 3 -43.12 45.73 34.45
CA LEU A 3 -43.51 45.66 32.99
C LEU A 3 -42.43 45.24 31.95
N LYS A 4 -42.70 44.53 30.83
CA LYS A 4 -43.90 43.91 30.18
C LYS A 4 -43.42 42.75 29.26
N PHE A 5 -44.12 41.60 29.16
CA PHE A 5 -44.97 41.16 28.01
C PHE A 5 -44.42 41.52 26.60
N THR A 6 -44.28 40.62 25.63
CA THR A 6 -45.19 39.56 25.08
C THR A 6 -44.38 38.36 24.47
N LEU A 7 -44.89 37.21 23.98
CA LEU A 7 -46.19 36.49 23.97
C LEU A 7 -45.97 34.96 23.65
N LEU A 8 -46.95 34.12 23.98
CA LEU A 8 -47.24 32.72 23.55
C LEU A 8 -48.81 32.56 23.65
N PRO A 9 -49.53 31.48 23.24
CA PRO A 9 -49.13 30.10 22.87
C PRO A 9 -49.93 29.42 21.69
N ALA A 10 -49.80 28.08 21.60
CA ALA A 10 -50.65 26.96 21.08
C ALA A 10 -52.14 27.20 20.68
N LEU A 11 -52.88 26.32 19.96
CA LEU A 11 -53.09 24.84 20.02
C LEU A 11 -53.38 24.27 18.61
N ALA A 12 -52.91 23.09 18.19
CA ALA A 12 -53.29 21.70 18.54
C ALA A 12 -54.63 21.17 17.97
N SER A 13 -54.57 20.06 17.24
CA SER A 13 -55.68 19.10 16.99
C SER A 13 -55.10 17.78 16.48
N ALA A 14 -55.65 16.65 16.94
CA ALA A 14 -55.17 15.30 16.63
C ALA A 14 -56.32 14.31 16.42
N LEU A 15 -56.23 13.49 15.37
CA LEU A 15 -56.92 12.21 15.15
C LEU A 15 -55.99 11.41 14.19
N ALA A 16 -55.52 10.20 14.52
CA ALA A 16 -56.23 8.91 14.48
C ALA A 16 -56.58 8.50 13.02
N LEU A 17 -56.28 7.31 12.46
CA LEU A 17 -55.88 5.99 13.00
C LEU A 17 -55.22 5.14 11.87
N PHE A 18 -54.58 4.01 12.25
CA PHE A 18 -54.26 2.80 11.44
C PHE A 18 -53.66 2.93 10.01
N SER A 19 -52.41 2.49 9.83
CA SER A 19 -52.07 1.51 8.79
C SER A 19 -50.74 0.79 9.06
N GLN A 20 -50.70 -0.49 8.71
CA GLN A 20 -49.68 -1.50 8.91
C GLN A 20 -48.26 -1.08 8.47
N HIS A 21 -47.25 -1.37 9.29
CA HIS A 21 -45.86 -1.47 8.81
C HIS A 21 -45.69 -2.74 7.97
N VAL A 22 -45.92 -2.61 6.67
CA VAL A 22 -45.47 -3.60 5.69
C VAL A 22 -43.95 -3.50 5.59
N LEU A 23 -43.27 -4.65 5.68
CA LEU A 23 -41.84 -4.77 5.41
C LEU A 23 -41.53 -4.22 4.01
N ALA A 24 -40.87 -3.06 3.94
CA ALA A 24 -40.34 -2.56 2.68
C ALA A 24 -39.24 -3.52 2.20
N ALA A 25 -39.53 -4.27 1.15
CA ALA A 25 -38.52 -5.07 0.46
C ALA A 25 -37.37 -4.15 0.00
N PRO A 26 -36.11 -4.63 0.01
CA PRO A 26 -35.00 -3.85 -0.51
C PRO A 26 -35.29 -3.45 -1.96
N ALA A 27 -34.99 -2.19 -2.30
CA ALA A 27 -35.21 -1.66 -3.63
C ALA A 27 -34.54 -2.57 -4.68
N PRO A 28 -35.18 -2.84 -5.83
CA PRO A 28 -34.56 -3.66 -6.86
C PRO A 28 -33.27 -2.99 -7.30
N ILE A 29 -32.20 -3.79 -7.41
CA ILE A 29 -30.89 -3.38 -7.92
C ILE A 29 -31.14 -2.66 -9.26
N GLY A 30 -30.76 -1.39 -9.32
CA GLY A 30 -30.95 -0.56 -10.50
C GLY A 30 -30.40 -1.27 -11.74
N GLY A 31 -31.27 -1.48 -12.73
CA GLY A 31 -30.97 -2.36 -13.85
C GLY A 31 -29.71 -1.94 -14.60
N PHE A 32 -29.00 -2.95 -15.10
CA PHE A 32 -27.91 -2.82 -16.07
C PHE A 32 -28.20 -1.73 -17.11
N ILE A 33 -27.35 -0.71 -17.20
CA ILE A 33 -27.35 0.19 -18.36
C ILE A 33 -26.79 -0.60 -19.55
N PRO A 34 -27.55 -0.81 -20.64
CA PRO A 34 -27.03 -1.50 -21.81
C PRO A 34 -25.87 -0.73 -22.43
N ALA A 35 -24.81 -1.43 -22.86
CA ALA A 35 -23.73 -0.86 -23.63
C ALA A 35 -24.25 -0.45 -25.03
N GLY A 36 -24.76 0.78 -25.15
CA GLY A 36 -25.45 1.23 -26.37
C GLY A 36 -25.41 2.72 -26.69
N ASN A 37 -24.71 3.57 -25.90
CA ASN A 37 -24.64 5.02 -26.16
C ASN A 37 -23.31 5.69 -25.79
N ASP A 38 -22.24 4.91 -25.62
CA ASP A 38 -20.88 5.47 -25.50
C ASP A 38 -20.26 5.58 -26.89
N THR A 39 -20.16 6.81 -27.41
CA THR A 39 -19.71 7.16 -28.75
C THR A 39 -18.20 7.39 -28.85
N ARG A 40 -17.44 7.22 -27.75
CA ARG A 40 -16.00 7.43 -27.74
C ARG A 40 -15.29 6.49 -28.72
N PRO A 41 -14.28 6.96 -29.48
CA PRO A 41 -13.49 6.13 -30.39
C PRO A 41 -12.99 4.85 -29.71
N VAL A 42 -13.02 3.73 -30.43
CA VAL A 42 -12.47 2.46 -29.96
C VAL A 42 -11.16 2.21 -30.69
N ILE A 43 -10.12 1.90 -29.92
CA ILE A 43 -8.81 1.47 -30.42
C ILE A 43 -8.62 0.03 -29.95
N ARG A 44 -8.51 -0.92 -30.88
CA ARG A 44 -8.19 -2.30 -30.56
C ARG A 44 -6.71 -2.45 -30.33
N ALA A 45 -6.32 -3.28 -29.36
CA ALA A 45 -4.99 -3.83 -29.28
C ALA A 45 -5.05 -5.36 -29.29
N ASP A 46 -4.10 -5.95 -30.00
CA ASP A 46 -3.94 -7.40 -30.02
C ASP A 46 -3.44 -7.93 -28.67
N SER A 47 -3.30 -9.25 -28.57
CA SER A 47 -2.84 -9.95 -27.36
C SER A 47 -1.39 -9.63 -26.95
N SER A 48 -0.63 -8.88 -27.75
CA SER A 48 0.69 -8.35 -27.40
C SER A 48 0.64 -6.88 -26.92
N GLY A 49 -0.54 -6.26 -26.89
CA GLY A 49 -0.72 -4.85 -26.56
C GLY A 49 -0.43 -3.90 -27.74
N LYS A 50 -0.15 -4.43 -28.93
CA LYS A 50 0.07 -3.62 -30.13
C LYS A 50 -1.27 -3.09 -30.63
N LEU A 51 -1.37 -1.76 -30.73
CA LEU A 51 -2.55 -1.08 -31.28
C LEU A 51 -2.74 -1.48 -32.76
N GLN A 52 -3.96 -1.89 -33.09
CA GLN A 52 -4.40 -2.18 -34.46
C GLN A 52 -5.01 -0.95 -35.13
N ASP A 53 -5.52 -0.01 -34.33
CA ASP A 53 -6.11 1.25 -34.78
C ASP A 53 -5.20 2.44 -34.43
N SER A 54 -5.39 3.55 -35.16
CA SER A 54 -4.64 4.80 -34.95
C SER A 54 -5.04 5.49 -33.65
N LEU A 55 -4.04 5.99 -32.90
CA LEU A 55 -4.25 6.96 -31.81
C LEU A 55 -4.60 8.38 -32.31
N LEU A 56 -4.47 8.63 -33.61
CA LEU A 56 -4.74 9.90 -34.26
C LEU A 56 -6.06 9.86 -35.04
N ASN A 57 -6.83 10.94 -34.97
CA ASN A 57 -8.00 11.15 -35.83
C ASN A 57 -7.60 11.42 -37.30
N GLU A 58 -8.60 11.60 -38.17
CA GLU A 58 -8.40 11.92 -39.61
C GLU A 58 -7.62 13.23 -39.88
N ARG A 59 -7.41 14.07 -38.86
CA ARG A 59 -6.64 15.32 -38.91
C ARG A 59 -5.23 15.20 -38.34
N GLY A 60 -4.85 14.02 -37.83
CA GLY A 60 -3.55 13.78 -37.20
C GLY A 60 -3.48 14.19 -35.71
N GLU A 61 -4.60 14.46 -35.07
CA GLU A 61 -4.68 14.88 -33.66
C GLU A 61 -4.90 13.67 -32.74
N LEU A 62 -4.24 13.65 -31.56
CA LEU A 62 -4.35 12.57 -30.58
C LEU A 62 -5.78 12.46 -30.01
N LEU A 63 -6.33 11.25 -29.98
CA LEU A 63 -7.65 10.97 -29.42
C LEU A 63 -7.62 11.02 -27.88
N SER A 64 -8.09 12.13 -27.29
CA SER A 64 -8.11 12.37 -25.84
C SER A 64 -8.90 11.37 -25.02
N ASP A 65 -9.95 10.78 -25.61
CA ASP A 65 -10.96 9.97 -24.92
C ASP A 65 -11.17 8.58 -25.52
N ALA A 66 -10.19 8.06 -26.26
CA ALA A 66 -10.30 6.74 -26.88
C ALA A 66 -10.37 5.60 -25.84
N ARG A 67 -11.23 4.62 -26.09
CA ARG A 67 -11.28 3.36 -25.34
C ARG A 67 -10.36 2.33 -25.99
N ILE A 68 -9.32 1.92 -25.28
CA ILE A 68 -8.50 0.78 -25.72
C ILE A 68 -9.20 -0.53 -25.33
N VAL A 69 -9.52 -1.36 -26.32
CA VAL A 69 -10.10 -2.70 -26.14
C VAL A 69 -9.03 -3.74 -26.41
N LEU A 70 -8.65 -4.49 -25.37
CA LEU A 70 -7.69 -5.59 -25.43
C LEU A 70 -8.42 -6.89 -25.74
N GLU A 71 -7.99 -7.61 -26.79
CA GLU A 71 -8.71 -8.82 -27.26
C GLU A 71 -8.43 -10.11 -26.47
N SER A 72 -7.55 -10.09 -25.46
CA SER A 72 -7.23 -11.28 -24.64
C SER A 72 -7.33 -11.03 -23.14
N ARG A 73 -7.86 -12.03 -22.41
CA ARG A 73 -7.67 -12.13 -20.95
C ARG A 73 -6.17 -12.14 -20.66
N GLN A 74 -5.72 -11.14 -19.92
CA GLN A 74 -4.34 -11.01 -19.47
C GLN A 74 -3.96 -12.20 -18.58
N SER A 75 -2.67 -12.55 -18.57
CA SER A 75 -2.16 -13.61 -17.70
C SER A 75 -0.95 -13.07 -16.94
N PRO A 76 -1.14 -12.47 -15.75
CA PRO A 76 -0.07 -11.84 -14.99
C PRO A 76 1.00 -12.79 -14.43
N GLY A 77 1.05 -14.06 -14.84
CA GLY A 77 1.96 -15.06 -14.27
C GLY A 77 1.59 -15.56 -12.86
N PHE A 78 0.53 -15.01 -12.26
CA PHE A 78 -0.10 -15.47 -11.03
C PHE A 78 -1.62 -15.32 -11.15
N ALA A 79 -2.37 -16.28 -10.58
CA ALA A 79 -3.82 -16.34 -10.73
C ALA A 79 -4.54 -15.64 -9.56
N TYR A 80 -4.47 -14.30 -9.53
CA TYR A 80 -5.13 -13.45 -8.54
C TYR A 80 -6.63 -13.78 -8.39
N GLY A 81 -7.18 -13.55 -7.20
CA GLY A 81 -8.53 -13.98 -6.82
C GLY A 81 -8.69 -15.50 -6.57
N SER A 82 -7.89 -16.37 -7.20
CA SER A 82 -7.97 -17.83 -7.05
C SER A 82 -6.85 -18.44 -6.19
N GLN A 83 -5.62 -17.94 -6.34
CA GLN A 83 -4.47 -18.27 -5.49
C GLN A 83 -4.24 -17.14 -4.48
N LYS A 84 -3.77 -17.49 -3.28
CA LYS A 84 -3.50 -16.51 -2.23
C LYS A 84 -2.07 -15.95 -2.36
N VAL A 85 -1.97 -14.63 -2.43
CA VAL A 85 -0.73 -13.89 -2.21
C VAL A 85 -0.27 -14.15 -0.77
N ARG A 86 0.97 -14.57 -0.61
CA ARG A 86 1.65 -14.77 0.67
C ARG A 86 3.06 -14.24 0.51
N GLY A 87 3.28 -12.99 0.89
CA GLY A 87 4.54 -12.30 0.62
C GLY A 87 5.10 -11.51 1.77
N VAL A 88 6.23 -10.87 1.51
CA VAL A 88 6.86 -9.87 2.38
C VAL A 88 7.28 -8.65 1.56
N ASN A 89 7.27 -7.49 2.19
CA ASN A 89 7.85 -6.28 1.62
C ASN A 89 9.37 -6.31 1.71
N ILE A 90 10.03 -5.69 0.74
CA ILE A 90 11.47 -5.41 0.70
C ILE A 90 11.68 -3.94 1.15
N GLY A 91 11.08 -3.59 2.28
CA GLY A 91 11.07 -2.23 2.83
C GLY A 91 12.46 -1.77 3.31
N GLY A 92 12.67 -0.46 3.37
CA GLY A 92 13.94 0.15 3.77
C GLY A 92 15.12 -0.03 2.81
N TRP A 93 14.93 -0.58 1.61
CA TRP A 93 16.00 -0.85 0.63
C TRP A 93 16.17 0.23 -0.44
N LEU A 94 15.31 0.24 -1.47
CA LEU A 94 15.35 1.22 -2.58
C LEU A 94 14.53 2.49 -2.29
N VAL A 95 13.85 2.48 -1.14
CA VAL A 95 13.51 3.66 -0.35
C VAL A 95 14.03 3.40 1.05
N ALA A 96 14.84 4.30 1.59
CA ALA A 96 15.45 4.14 2.91
C ALA A 96 14.56 4.76 4.01
N GLU A 97 14.30 4.00 5.07
CA GLU A 97 13.47 4.43 6.20
C GLU A 97 14.26 4.42 7.52
N PRO A 98 14.24 5.52 8.30
CA PRO A 98 15.04 5.63 9.53
C PRO A 98 14.75 4.58 10.60
N TRP A 99 13.62 3.90 10.54
CA TRP A 99 13.20 2.91 11.54
C TRP A 99 13.55 1.48 11.15
N ILE A 100 13.64 1.21 9.84
CA ILE A 100 14.09 -0.08 9.30
C ILE A 100 15.61 -0.14 9.35
N THR A 101 16.31 0.93 8.95
CA THR A 101 17.78 1.04 8.96
C THR A 101 18.30 2.27 9.72
N PRO A 102 18.05 2.39 11.04
CA PRO A 102 18.54 3.50 11.86
C PRO A 102 20.05 3.75 11.74
N SER A 103 20.88 2.72 11.54
CA SER A 103 22.34 2.88 11.41
C SER A 103 22.75 3.74 10.21
N LEU A 104 22.02 3.64 9.10
CA LEU A 104 22.24 4.42 7.87
C LEU A 104 22.07 5.92 8.15
N PHE A 105 21.02 6.29 8.88
CA PHE A 105 20.68 7.67 9.21
C PHE A 105 21.52 8.21 10.38
N GLU A 106 21.74 7.41 11.43
CA GLU A 106 22.51 7.83 12.61
C GLU A 106 23.99 8.01 12.30
N SER A 107 24.59 7.15 11.47
CA SER A 107 26.00 7.26 11.10
C SER A 107 26.34 8.48 10.23
N THR A 108 25.35 9.26 9.80
CA THR A 108 25.58 10.58 9.17
C THR A 108 26.10 11.62 10.17
N GLY A 109 25.78 11.45 11.46
CA GLY A 109 26.07 12.44 12.51
C GLY A 109 25.20 13.71 12.47
N ASP A 110 24.24 13.80 11.55
CA ASP A 110 23.40 14.99 11.34
C ASP A 110 21.94 14.68 11.63
N SER A 111 21.33 15.39 12.59
CA SER A 111 19.92 15.19 12.97
C SER A 111 18.91 15.75 11.97
N ARG A 112 19.35 16.53 10.97
CA ARG A 112 18.50 17.05 9.89
C ARG A 112 18.14 15.98 8.86
N VAL A 113 18.88 14.87 8.82
CA VAL A 113 18.67 13.74 7.92
C VAL A 113 17.55 12.85 8.47
N ILE A 114 16.30 13.17 8.16
CA ILE A 114 15.09 12.52 8.70
C ILE A 114 14.37 11.61 7.69
N ASP A 115 14.74 11.70 6.42
CA ASP A 115 14.19 10.98 5.27
C ASP A 115 15.23 10.93 4.14
N GLU A 116 14.94 10.28 3.01
CA GLU A 116 15.91 10.14 1.91
C GLU A 116 16.19 11.46 1.16
N TYR A 117 15.22 12.40 1.14
CA TYR A 117 15.38 13.74 0.57
C TYR A 117 16.43 14.54 1.36
N THR A 118 16.27 14.62 2.69
CA THR A 118 17.20 15.30 3.59
C THR A 118 18.53 14.54 3.74
N PHE A 119 18.54 13.22 3.55
CA PHE A 119 19.77 12.45 3.39
C PHE A 119 20.59 12.96 2.20
N GLY A 120 19.94 13.13 1.04
CA GLY A 120 20.57 13.73 -0.14
C GLY A 120 21.10 15.16 0.08
N GLN A 121 20.42 15.97 0.91
CA GLN A 121 20.82 17.35 1.22
C GLN A 121 21.99 17.46 2.21
N TYR A 122 22.02 16.62 3.23
CA TYR A 122 22.86 16.85 4.41
C TYR A 122 23.81 15.70 4.77
N ALA A 123 23.59 14.48 4.27
CA ALA A 123 24.47 13.36 4.59
C ALA A 123 25.85 13.51 3.91
N ASN A 124 26.92 13.42 4.70
CA ASN A 124 28.26 13.35 4.18
C ASN A 124 28.46 12.07 3.35
N ASN A 125 29.01 12.19 2.13
CA ASN A 125 29.14 11.07 1.19
C ASN A 125 27.82 10.30 0.96
N ALA A 126 26.70 11.03 0.75
CA ALA A 126 25.39 10.43 0.52
C ALA A 126 25.41 9.32 -0.55
N TYR A 127 26.09 9.56 -1.68
CA TYR A 127 26.26 8.59 -2.75
C TYR A 127 26.92 7.27 -2.28
N GLY A 128 28.10 7.34 -1.64
CA GLY A 128 28.83 6.15 -1.21
C GLY A 128 28.11 5.36 -0.12
N ARG A 129 27.38 6.05 0.77
CA ARG A 129 26.53 5.42 1.78
C ARG A 129 25.37 4.65 1.15
N MET A 130 24.63 5.27 0.24
CA MET A 130 23.50 4.62 -0.43
C MET A 130 23.94 3.47 -1.35
N GLN A 131 25.04 3.62 -2.08
CA GLN A 131 25.64 2.50 -2.83
C GLN A 131 25.97 1.30 -1.92
N SER A 132 26.56 1.56 -0.75
CA SER A 132 26.91 0.49 0.20
C SER A 132 25.67 -0.17 0.79
N HIS A 133 24.63 0.62 1.08
CA HIS A 133 23.32 0.15 1.54
C HIS A 133 22.65 -0.74 0.49
N TRP A 134 22.47 -0.24 -0.74
CA TRP A 134 21.82 -1.01 -1.79
C TRP A 134 22.55 -2.31 -2.13
N ALA A 135 23.88 -2.31 -2.14
CA ALA A 135 24.70 -3.48 -2.43
C ALA A 135 24.71 -4.57 -1.34
N SER A 136 24.30 -4.26 -0.10
CA SER A 136 24.46 -5.17 1.04
C SER A 136 23.19 -5.43 1.84
N PHE A 137 22.22 -4.52 1.85
CA PHE A 137 21.04 -4.65 2.69
C PHE A 137 20.10 -5.77 2.22
N TYR A 138 19.96 -6.02 0.91
CA TYR A 138 19.32 -7.22 0.38
C TYR A 138 20.23 -7.93 -0.63
N THR A 139 20.19 -9.26 -0.58
CA THR A 139 21.00 -10.15 -1.43
C THR A 139 20.16 -11.33 -1.93
N GLN A 140 20.64 -12.08 -2.92
CA GLN A 140 19.97 -13.32 -3.36
C GLN A 140 19.70 -14.32 -2.20
N SER A 141 20.53 -14.30 -1.15
CA SER A 141 20.33 -15.15 0.03
C SER A 141 19.03 -14.84 0.79
N ASP A 142 18.58 -13.58 0.77
CA ASP A 142 17.31 -13.19 1.36
C ASP A 142 16.13 -13.77 0.57
N PHE A 143 16.14 -13.64 -0.75
CA PHE A 143 15.08 -14.16 -1.62
C PHE A 143 15.00 -15.70 -1.59
N ASN A 144 16.14 -16.38 -1.45
CA ASN A 144 16.16 -17.83 -1.21
C ASN A 144 15.51 -18.20 0.15
N GLN A 145 15.73 -17.41 1.20
CA GLN A 145 15.09 -17.61 2.51
C GLN A 145 13.59 -17.29 2.49
N ILE A 146 13.16 -16.25 1.76
CA ILE A 146 11.75 -15.91 1.55
C ILE A 146 11.02 -17.08 0.89
N ALA A 147 11.56 -17.66 -0.18
CA ALA A 147 11.00 -18.86 -0.81
C ALA A 147 11.01 -20.08 0.14
N ALA A 148 12.09 -20.29 0.89
CA ALA A 148 12.19 -21.37 1.88
C ALA A 148 11.21 -21.21 3.06
N ALA A 149 10.72 -20.00 3.34
CA ALA A 149 9.64 -19.73 4.29
C ALA A 149 8.24 -20.11 3.78
N GLY A 150 8.12 -20.58 2.52
CA GLY A 150 6.84 -20.93 1.89
C GLY A 150 6.07 -19.72 1.33
N LEU A 151 6.72 -18.56 1.23
CA LEU A 151 6.17 -17.35 0.60
C LEU A 151 6.25 -17.47 -0.93
N ASN A 152 5.35 -16.78 -1.62
CA ASN A 152 5.23 -16.81 -3.09
C ASN A 152 5.37 -15.42 -3.74
N HIS A 153 5.36 -14.34 -2.97
CA HIS A 153 5.50 -12.96 -3.47
C HIS A 153 6.52 -12.14 -2.68
N VAL A 154 7.08 -11.13 -3.34
CA VAL A 154 7.67 -9.95 -2.71
C VAL A 154 7.02 -8.69 -3.28
N ARG A 155 6.87 -7.66 -2.44
CA ARG A 155 6.57 -6.29 -2.87
C ARG A 155 7.84 -5.46 -2.71
N ILE A 156 8.25 -4.73 -3.74
CA ILE A 156 9.51 -3.99 -3.76
C ILE A 156 9.21 -2.49 -3.93
N PRO A 157 9.17 -1.74 -2.82
CA PRO A 157 9.17 -0.29 -2.81
C PRO A 157 10.33 0.30 -3.63
N ILE A 158 10.05 1.24 -4.53
CA ILE A 158 11.06 2.05 -5.22
C ILE A 158 10.56 3.50 -5.36
N GLY A 159 11.42 4.46 -5.01
CA GLY A 159 11.10 5.89 -5.14
C GLY A 159 11.23 6.39 -6.57
N TYR A 160 10.44 7.40 -6.95
CA TYR A 160 10.49 8.01 -8.29
C TYR A 160 11.90 8.52 -8.69
N TRP A 161 12.71 8.90 -7.68
CA TRP A 161 14.08 9.38 -7.87
C TRP A 161 15.06 8.32 -8.39
N ALA A 162 14.67 7.04 -8.43
CA ALA A 162 15.38 6.01 -9.18
C ALA A 162 15.32 6.22 -10.71
N PHE A 163 14.38 7.04 -11.20
CA PHE A 163 14.11 7.26 -12.62
C PHE A 163 14.10 8.75 -13.03
N ASP A 164 13.68 9.65 -12.14
CA ASP A 164 13.52 11.08 -12.44
C ASP A 164 13.87 11.96 -11.23
N THR A 165 14.94 12.75 -11.34
CA THR A 165 15.26 13.88 -10.46
C THR A 165 15.46 15.18 -11.27
N SER A 166 14.75 15.30 -12.40
CA SER A 166 14.94 16.38 -13.39
C SER A 166 14.55 17.77 -12.90
N ALA A 167 13.83 17.89 -11.78
CA ALA A 167 13.53 19.17 -11.15
C ALA A 167 14.59 19.60 -10.12
N GLY A 168 15.73 18.91 -10.05
CA GLY A 168 16.85 19.24 -9.16
C GLY A 168 16.67 18.73 -7.73
N GLU A 169 15.89 17.64 -7.55
CA GLU A 169 15.74 17.03 -6.23
C GLU A 169 17.08 16.43 -5.73
N PRO A 170 17.36 16.55 -4.41
CA PRO A 170 18.68 16.26 -3.84
C PRO A 170 18.99 14.76 -3.66
N TYR A 171 18.07 13.87 -4.04
CA TYR A 171 18.23 12.43 -3.86
C TYR A 171 19.49 11.89 -4.54
N VAL A 172 20.01 10.78 -4.01
CA VAL A 172 21.07 10.02 -4.70
C VAL A 172 20.46 9.33 -5.92
N HIS A 173 20.53 9.95 -7.09
CA HIS A 173 20.13 9.33 -8.36
C HIS A 173 21.29 8.49 -8.92
N SER A 174 21.10 7.17 -9.05
CA SER A 174 22.13 6.25 -9.56
C SER A 174 21.51 4.97 -10.15
N ASN A 175 21.92 3.79 -9.67
CA ASN A 175 21.61 2.48 -10.22
C ASN A 175 20.54 1.70 -9.42
N GLN A 176 19.63 2.37 -8.69
CA GLN A 176 18.54 1.70 -7.95
C GLN A 176 17.67 0.81 -8.87
N ALA A 177 17.45 1.23 -10.11
CA ALA A 177 16.77 0.43 -11.12
C ALA A 177 17.53 -0.87 -11.47
N ASP A 178 18.86 -0.87 -11.43
CA ASP A 178 19.67 -2.08 -11.68
C ASP A 178 19.65 -3.03 -10.47
N TYR A 179 19.53 -2.50 -9.24
CA TYR A 179 19.30 -3.30 -8.03
C TYR A 179 17.89 -3.93 -8.03
N LEU A 180 16.85 -3.18 -8.42
CA LEU A 180 15.50 -3.74 -8.65
C LEU A 180 15.53 -4.85 -9.72
N GLU A 181 16.24 -4.62 -10.83
CA GLU A 181 16.44 -5.64 -11.88
C GLU A 181 17.14 -6.90 -11.35
N SER A 182 18.14 -6.73 -10.47
CA SER A 182 18.83 -7.84 -9.79
C SER A 182 17.90 -8.61 -8.85
N ALA A 183 17.07 -7.92 -8.06
CA ALA A 183 16.07 -8.55 -7.19
C ALA A 183 15.00 -9.32 -7.98
N ILE A 184 14.55 -8.81 -9.11
CA ILE A 184 13.62 -9.52 -10.01
C ILE A 184 14.27 -10.81 -10.55
N GLN A 185 15.57 -10.79 -10.88
CA GLN A 185 16.30 -12.00 -11.28
C GLN A 185 16.46 -13.00 -10.14
N TRP A 186 16.74 -12.54 -8.91
CA TRP A 186 16.77 -13.39 -7.71
C TRP A 186 15.40 -14.02 -7.43
N CYS A 187 14.31 -13.26 -7.58
CA CYS A 187 12.94 -13.77 -7.46
C CYS A 187 12.64 -14.85 -8.50
N ARG A 188 12.98 -14.61 -9.77
CA ARG A 188 12.84 -15.62 -10.85
C ARG A 188 13.56 -16.93 -10.49
N ASN A 189 14.78 -16.84 -9.99
CA ASN A 189 15.58 -18.00 -9.60
C ASN A 189 15.00 -18.75 -8.39
N ALA A 190 14.38 -18.03 -7.46
CA ALA A 190 13.73 -18.58 -6.26
C ALA A 190 12.26 -19.01 -6.49
N GLY A 191 11.69 -18.77 -7.66
CA GLY A 191 10.27 -19.03 -7.97
C GLY A 191 9.28 -18.00 -7.40
N LEU A 192 9.77 -16.87 -6.86
CA LEU A 192 8.97 -15.79 -6.29
C LEU A 192 8.39 -14.87 -7.36
N LYS A 193 7.21 -14.31 -7.08
CA LYS A 193 6.55 -13.27 -7.86
C LYS A 193 6.87 -11.88 -7.31
N VAL A 194 6.85 -10.87 -8.17
CA VAL A 194 7.20 -9.49 -7.81
C VAL A 194 6.03 -8.55 -8.07
N ILE A 195 5.67 -7.79 -7.04
CA ILE A 195 4.93 -6.52 -7.13
C ILE A 195 5.98 -5.41 -7.12
N ILE A 196 6.06 -4.60 -8.17
CA ILE A 196 6.89 -3.39 -8.18
C ILE A 196 6.02 -2.23 -7.73
N ASP A 197 6.43 -1.50 -6.70
CA ASP A 197 5.64 -0.42 -6.10
C ASP A 197 6.35 0.94 -6.22
N LEU A 198 5.66 1.92 -6.81
CA LEU A 198 6.09 3.32 -6.78
C LEU A 198 5.80 3.92 -5.41
N HIS A 199 6.74 3.75 -4.49
CA HIS A 199 6.50 4.00 -3.07
C HIS A 199 6.54 5.49 -2.67
N GLY A 200 7.16 6.33 -3.50
CA GLY A 200 7.24 7.78 -3.30
C GLY A 200 7.14 8.52 -4.62
N ALA A 201 6.33 9.59 -4.64
CA ALA A 201 6.09 10.43 -5.82
C ALA A 201 6.63 11.88 -5.65
N PRO A 202 6.83 12.63 -6.76
CA PRO A 202 7.28 14.03 -6.70
C PRO A 202 6.38 14.89 -5.81
N GLY A 203 6.99 15.64 -4.90
CA GLY A 203 6.26 16.46 -3.92
C GLY A 203 5.68 15.71 -2.70
N SER A 204 5.81 14.38 -2.63
CA SER A 204 5.18 13.47 -1.65
C SER A 204 3.66 13.40 -1.72
N GLN A 205 3.14 12.18 -1.71
CA GLN A 205 1.72 11.84 -1.73
C GLN A 205 1.09 11.72 -0.33
N ASN A 206 1.89 11.66 0.74
CA ASN A 206 1.41 11.49 2.12
C ASN A 206 2.07 12.39 3.17
N GLY A 207 3.25 12.95 2.89
CA GLY A 207 4.03 13.70 3.87
C GLY A 207 4.73 12.83 4.92
N PHE A 208 4.76 11.50 4.73
CA PHE A 208 5.50 10.55 5.55
C PHE A 208 6.95 10.44 5.06
N ASP A 209 7.85 9.98 5.92
CA ASP A 209 9.25 9.71 5.56
C ASP A 209 9.38 8.53 4.57
N ASN A 210 8.47 7.54 4.61
CA ASN A 210 8.39 6.45 3.63
C ASN A 210 8.18 6.93 2.18
N SER A 211 7.61 8.13 1.94
CA SER A 211 7.53 8.69 0.57
C SER A 211 8.86 9.27 0.05
N GLY A 212 9.92 9.18 0.85
CA GLY A 212 11.22 9.81 0.62
C GLY A 212 11.30 11.26 1.14
N ARG A 213 10.16 11.93 1.40
CA ARG A 213 10.11 13.33 1.82
C ARG A 213 8.99 13.60 2.82
N LYS A 214 9.34 13.69 4.09
CA LYS A 214 8.44 14.04 5.20
C LYS A 214 8.00 15.50 5.13
N GLY A 215 6.76 15.79 5.56
CA GLY A 215 6.22 17.14 5.64
C GLY A 215 4.86 17.28 4.94
N SER A 216 4.75 18.24 4.02
CA SER A 216 3.50 18.49 3.29
C SER A 216 3.38 17.61 2.04
N ALA A 217 2.26 16.90 1.89
CA ALA A 217 1.93 16.13 0.70
C ALA A 217 1.57 17.07 -0.47
N ASN A 218 2.56 17.42 -1.30
CA ASN A 218 2.41 18.37 -2.42
C ASN A 218 2.26 17.70 -3.79
N TRP A 219 2.25 16.37 -3.85
CA TRP A 219 2.00 15.64 -5.09
C TRP A 219 0.76 16.12 -5.89
N PRO A 220 -0.44 16.30 -5.30
CA PRO A 220 -1.61 16.73 -6.07
C PRO A 220 -1.61 18.24 -6.39
N ASN A 221 -0.66 19.02 -5.85
CA ASN A 221 -0.64 20.48 -5.96
C ASN A 221 0.02 21.00 -7.24
N ALA A 222 0.62 20.12 -8.06
CA ALA A 222 1.19 20.47 -9.36
C ALA A 222 0.97 19.35 -10.37
N GLN A 223 0.39 19.66 -11.53
CA GLN A 223 0.17 18.68 -12.60
C GLN A 223 1.48 18.02 -13.04
N SER A 224 2.61 18.76 -13.03
CA SER A 224 3.94 18.21 -13.32
C SER A 224 4.38 17.08 -12.37
N ASN A 225 3.92 17.06 -11.11
CA ASN A 225 4.18 15.93 -10.20
C ASN A 225 3.41 14.68 -10.64
N ILE A 226 2.15 14.85 -11.05
CA ILE A 226 1.30 13.78 -11.59
C ILE A 226 1.91 13.23 -12.89
N ASP A 227 2.25 14.11 -13.84
CA ASP A 227 2.79 13.74 -15.14
C ASP A 227 4.11 12.97 -15.01
N ARG A 228 5.01 13.43 -14.13
CA ARG A 228 6.26 12.73 -13.80
C ARG A 228 5.99 11.37 -13.18
N SER A 229 5.01 11.25 -12.28
CA SER A 229 4.60 9.95 -11.70
C SER A 229 4.13 8.98 -12.79
N VAL A 230 3.31 9.45 -13.75
CA VAL A 230 2.83 8.63 -14.88
C VAL A 230 4.00 8.21 -15.79
N ASN A 231 4.94 9.12 -16.06
CA ASN A 231 6.14 8.83 -16.85
C ASN A 231 7.07 7.80 -16.16
N VAL A 232 7.19 7.85 -14.83
CA VAL A 232 7.92 6.87 -14.04
C VAL A 232 7.24 5.50 -14.12
N ILE A 233 5.91 5.40 -13.98
CA ILE A 233 5.18 4.14 -14.18
C ILE A 233 5.38 3.58 -15.60
N SER A 234 5.30 4.43 -16.63
CA SER A 234 5.60 4.04 -18.02
C SER A 234 7.02 3.48 -18.16
N SER A 235 7.99 4.09 -17.46
CA SER A 235 9.40 3.68 -17.47
C SER A 235 9.65 2.35 -16.74
N ILE A 236 9.01 2.16 -15.57
CA ILE A 236 9.00 0.90 -14.81
C ILE A 236 8.42 -0.22 -15.69
N ALA A 237 7.22 0.00 -16.25
CA ALA A 237 6.56 -1.00 -17.09
C ALA A 237 7.39 -1.35 -18.33
N ALA A 238 7.93 -0.36 -19.05
CA ALA A 238 8.77 -0.58 -20.23
C ALA A 238 10.08 -1.32 -19.90
N ARG A 239 10.74 -0.98 -18.78
CA ARG A 239 12.01 -1.61 -18.39
C ARG A 239 11.82 -3.07 -17.97
N TYR A 240 10.75 -3.37 -17.24
CA TYR A 240 10.55 -4.68 -16.63
C TYR A 240 9.57 -5.61 -17.35
N ALA A 241 8.95 -5.20 -18.46
CA ALA A 241 8.13 -6.07 -19.32
C ALA A 241 8.84 -7.37 -19.77
N LYS A 242 10.17 -7.33 -19.94
CA LYS A 242 11.01 -8.52 -20.21
C LYS A 242 11.04 -9.55 -19.07
N TYR A 243 10.47 -9.22 -17.92
CA TYR A 243 10.31 -10.09 -16.75
C TYR A 243 8.88 -10.61 -16.55
N ASP A 244 8.07 -10.63 -17.62
CA ASP A 244 6.78 -11.32 -17.64
C ASP A 244 6.84 -12.72 -17.01
N GLY A 245 5.76 -13.10 -16.34
CA GLY A 245 5.68 -14.29 -15.49
C GLY A 245 6.45 -14.20 -14.14
N THR A 246 7.35 -13.23 -13.96
CA THR A 246 8.07 -12.98 -12.68
C THR A 246 7.59 -11.69 -12.03
N VAL A 247 7.58 -10.57 -12.77
CA VAL A 247 6.87 -9.35 -12.38
C VAL A 247 5.42 -9.57 -12.73
N THR A 248 4.59 -9.71 -11.70
CA THR A 248 3.17 -10.09 -11.84
C THR A 248 2.25 -8.92 -11.56
N SER A 249 2.73 -7.87 -10.88
CA SER A 249 1.98 -6.64 -10.70
C SER A 249 2.89 -5.40 -10.66
N ILE A 250 2.33 -4.26 -11.07
CA ILE A 250 2.88 -2.92 -10.83
C ILE A 250 1.84 -2.16 -10.02
N GLU A 251 2.22 -1.71 -8.83
CA GLU A 251 1.44 -0.79 -8.03
C GLU A 251 1.73 0.65 -8.46
N LEU A 252 0.66 1.41 -8.69
CA LEU A 252 0.77 2.74 -9.29
C LEU A 252 1.30 3.79 -8.33
N LEU A 253 0.92 3.74 -7.05
CA LEU A 253 1.38 4.67 -6.01
C LEU A 253 0.99 4.16 -4.62
N ASN A 254 1.98 3.94 -3.77
CA ASN A 254 1.81 3.68 -2.35
C ASN A 254 1.11 4.83 -1.61
N GLU A 255 0.15 4.54 -0.74
CA GLU A 255 -0.34 5.44 0.31
C GLU A 255 -0.63 6.92 -0.06
N PRO A 256 -1.35 7.28 -1.14
CA PRO A 256 -1.79 8.68 -1.29
C PRO A 256 -2.74 9.06 -0.13
N ALA A 257 -2.43 10.13 0.61
CA ALA A 257 -3.09 10.46 1.88
C ALA A 257 -4.49 11.07 1.71
N GLY A 258 -5.47 10.26 1.31
CA GLY A 258 -6.85 10.69 1.07
C GLY A 258 -7.53 11.35 2.27
N PHE A 259 -7.09 11.02 3.50
CA PHE A 259 -7.53 11.66 4.75
C PHE A 259 -7.22 13.16 4.84
N LEU A 260 -6.28 13.69 4.03
CA LEU A 260 -6.04 15.14 3.93
C LEU A 260 -7.13 15.88 3.14
N GLY A 261 -7.98 15.15 2.40
CA GLY A 261 -9.06 15.71 1.60
C GLY A 261 -8.56 16.54 0.41
N GLY A 262 -9.28 17.64 0.13
CA GLY A 262 -8.93 18.57 -0.95
C GLY A 262 -8.85 17.91 -2.33
N ASN A 263 -7.73 18.14 -3.02
CA ASN A 263 -7.42 17.60 -4.34
C ASN A 263 -6.82 16.18 -4.32
N MET A 264 -6.49 15.60 -3.16
CA MET A 264 -5.76 14.32 -3.08
C MET A 264 -6.53 13.15 -3.72
N LEU A 265 -7.79 12.91 -3.31
CA LEU A 265 -8.60 11.82 -3.85
C LEU A 265 -8.97 12.01 -5.35
N PRO A 266 -9.36 13.22 -5.82
CA PRO A 266 -9.51 13.49 -7.25
C PRO A 266 -8.24 13.22 -8.05
N ALA A 267 -7.08 13.70 -7.58
CA ALA A 267 -5.79 13.48 -8.23
C ALA A 267 -5.41 12.00 -8.25
N ALA A 268 -5.62 11.26 -7.16
CA ALA A 268 -5.41 9.81 -7.10
C ALA A 268 -6.26 9.07 -8.15
N LYS A 269 -7.56 9.38 -8.27
CA LYS A 269 -8.43 8.75 -9.28
C LYS A 269 -8.04 9.10 -10.71
N GLN A 270 -7.67 10.36 -11.00
CA GLN A 270 -7.17 10.77 -12.31
C GLN A 270 -5.84 10.05 -12.64
N TYR A 271 -4.94 10.01 -11.67
CA TYR A 271 -3.64 9.37 -11.78
C TYR A 271 -3.76 7.86 -12.01
N TYR A 272 -4.62 7.16 -11.26
CA TYR A 272 -4.81 5.71 -11.42
C TYR A 272 -5.31 5.34 -12.83
N ASN A 273 -6.22 6.13 -13.41
CA ASN A 273 -6.63 5.95 -14.81
C ASN A 273 -5.44 6.15 -15.77
N SER A 274 -4.67 7.22 -15.61
CA SER A 274 -3.51 7.54 -16.47
C SER A 274 -2.37 6.51 -16.34
N GLY A 275 -2.03 6.13 -15.11
CA GLY A 275 -1.01 5.13 -14.77
C GLY A 275 -1.37 3.73 -15.26
N TYR A 276 -2.65 3.35 -15.21
CA TYR A 276 -3.14 2.11 -15.82
C TYR A 276 -2.82 2.05 -17.32
N TYR A 277 -3.19 3.08 -18.09
CA TYR A 277 -2.90 3.09 -19.53
C TYR A 277 -1.39 3.20 -19.82
N ALA A 278 -0.65 4.00 -19.04
CA ALA A 278 0.79 4.11 -19.16
C ALA A 278 1.49 2.75 -18.98
N ALA A 279 1.19 2.03 -17.89
CA ALA A 279 1.71 0.70 -17.63
C ALA A 279 1.26 -0.31 -18.70
N ARG A 280 -0.05 -0.40 -18.99
CA ARG A 280 -0.62 -1.35 -19.97
C ARG A 280 -0.06 -1.17 -21.38
N SER A 281 0.27 0.07 -21.78
CA SER A 281 0.89 0.36 -23.09
C SER A 281 2.30 -0.20 -23.27
N LYS A 282 2.96 -0.59 -22.17
CA LYS A 282 4.35 -1.08 -22.14
C LYS A 282 4.45 -2.52 -21.64
N PHE A 283 3.57 -2.94 -20.74
CA PHE A 283 3.56 -4.26 -20.13
C PHE A 283 2.11 -4.76 -20.02
N GLY A 284 1.60 -5.34 -21.11
CA GLY A 284 0.20 -5.74 -21.22
C GLY A 284 -0.26 -6.78 -20.19
N ASN A 285 0.63 -7.67 -19.74
CA ASN A 285 0.30 -8.80 -18.85
C ASN A 285 0.35 -8.49 -17.35
N ALA A 286 1.20 -7.59 -16.86
CA ALA A 286 1.31 -7.30 -15.43
C ALA A 286 0.01 -6.73 -14.86
N ALA A 287 -0.46 -7.23 -13.72
CA ALA A 287 -1.68 -6.72 -13.10
C ALA A 287 -1.45 -5.32 -12.50
N ILE A 288 -2.44 -4.42 -12.56
CA ILE A 288 -2.28 -3.04 -12.08
C ILE A 288 -2.87 -2.91 -10.68
N MET A 289 -2.04 -2.57 -9.70
CA MET A 289 -2.44 -2.41 -8.31
C MET A 289 -2.59 -0.93 -7.96
N ILE A 290 -3.61 -0.59 -7.16
CA ILE A 290 -3.86 0.76 -6.66
C ILE A 290 -4.08 0.71 -5.15
N HIS A 291 -3.46 1.62 -4.39
CA HIS A 291 -3.68 1.73 -2.95
C HIS A 291 -5.04 2.40 -2.64
N ASP A 292 -5.70 1.98 -1.55
CA ASP A 292 -7.03 2.46 -1.13
C ASP A 292 -7.12 3.94 -0.71
N ALA A 293 -6.01 4.65 -0.69
CA ALA A 293 -5.87 6.05 -0.26
C ALA A 293 -6.40 6.35 1.15
N PHE A 294 -6.30 5.39 2.08
CA PHE A 294 -6.84 5.44 3.43
C PHE A 294 -8.36 5.68 3.46
N GLN A 295 -9.08 5.15 2.47
CA GLN A 295 -10.53 5.17 2.41
C GLN A 295 -11.10 3.79 2.74
N ASP A 296 -12.31 3.73 3.28
CA ASP A 296 -13.05 2.46 3.40
C ASP A 296 -13.04 1.72 2.05
N LEU A 297 -12.84 0.40 2.07
CA LEU A 297 -12.73 -0.43 0.86
C LEU A 297 -13.92 -0.25 -0.11
N SER A 298 -15.09 0.12 0.41
CA SER A 298 -16.30 0.39 -0.37
C SER A 298 -16.24 1.66 -1.23
N TYR A 299 -15.33 2.61 -0.94
CA TYR A 299 -15.09 3.83 -1.72
C TYR A 299 -14.62 3.55 -3.16
N TRP A 300 -14.02 2.38 -3.37
CA TRP A 300 -13.50 1.90 -4.65
C TRP A 300 -14.48 0.98 -5.40
N ASN A 301 -15.70 0.79 -4.88
CA ASN A 301 -16.73 0.03 -5.57
C ASN A 301 -17.10 0.69 -6.91
N GLY A 302 -17.09 -0.09 -7.99
CA GLY A 302 -17.37 0.40 -9.34
C GLY A 302 -16.21 1.19 -9.99
N PHE A 303 -15.10 1.43 -9.29
CA PHE A 303 -13.91 2.03 -9.88
C PHE A 303 -13.10 0.97 -10.65
N MET A 304 -12.49 1.40 -11.77
CA MET A 304 -11.63 0.58 -12.65
C MET A 304 -12.17 -0.83 -12.94
N GLN A 305 -13.41 -0.92 -13.44
CA GLN A 305 -14.10 -2.18 -13.70
C GLN A 305 -13.99 -2.69 -15.15
N PRO A 306 -14.18 -4.01 -15.38
CA PRO A 306 -14.37 -4.59 -16.71
C PRO A 306 -15.59 -4.01 -17.45
N GLN A 307 -15.60 -3.96 -18.79
CA GLN A 307 -14.57 -4.45 -19.71
C GLN A 307 -13.43 -3.47 -19.95
N GLN A 308 -13.55 -2.21 -19.50
CA GLN A 308 -12.58 -1.14 -19.76
C GLN A 308 -11.25 -1.37 -19.03
N TYR A 309 -11.30 -1.90 -17.81
CA TYR A 309 -10.15 -2.21 -16.99
C TYR A 309 -10.12 -3.72 -16.67
N GLN A 310 -8.93 -4.31 -16.71
CA GLN A 310 -8.71 -5.76 -16.52
C GLN A 310 -7.51 -5.97 -15.60
N GLU A 311 -7.50 -7.10 -14.87
CA GLU A 311 -6.49 -7.46 -13.86
C GLU A 311 -6.07 -6.26 -12.99
N VAL A 312 -7.05 -5.67 -12.30
CA VAL A 312 -6.85 -4.56 -11.36
C VAL A 312 -6.96 -5.08 -9.93
N LEU A 313 -5.97 -4.74 -9.10
CA LEU A 313 -5.92 -5.06 -7.69
C LEU A 313 -6.17 -3.80 -6.85
N LEU A 314 -6.81 -3.99 -5.70
CA LEU A 314 -6.83 -2.99 -4.64
C LEU A 314 -5.83 -3.42 -3.57
N ASP A 315 -4.87 -2.56 -3.26
CA ASP A 315 -4.05 -2.68 -2.06
C ASP A 315 -4.74 -1.95 -0.89
N THR A 316 -4.64 -2.54 0.30
CA THR A 316 -5.11 -1.96 1.56
C THR A 316 -4.12 -2.26 2.68
N HIS A 317 -3.81 -1.25 3.47
CA HIS A 317 -2.82 -1.33 4.54
C HIS A 317 -3.53 -1.43 5.89
N ILE A 318 -3.24 -2.49 6.66
CA ILE A 318 -3.96 -2.77 7.91
C ILE A 318 -2.99 -2.79 9.09
N TYR A 319 -3.07 -1.73 9.89
CA TYR A 319 -2.32 -1.53 11.12
C TYR A 319 -3.27 -1.09 12.24
N GLN A 320 -2.86 -1.28 13.51
CA GLN A 320 -3.58 -0.77 14.68
C GLN A 320 -2.60 -0.19 15.71
N VAL A 321 -1.73 0.73 15.30
CA VAL A 321 -0.67 1.30 16.16
C VAL A 321 -0.43 2.80 16.00
N PHE A 322 -1.15 3.49 15.10
CA PHE A 322 -0.82 4.86 14.71
C PHE A 322 -1.68 5.95 15.38
N SER A 323 -2.50 5.57 16.36
CA SER A 323 -3.22 6.47 17.27
C SER A 323 -3.10 6.01 18.74
N PRO A 324 -3.24 6.92 19.73
CA PRO A 324 -3.19 6.57 21.15
C PRO A 324 -4.25 5.54 21.55
N SER A 325 -5.45 5.61 20.96
CA SER A 325 -6.53 4.65 21.17
C SER A 325 -6.18 3.25 20.67
N GLU A 326 -5.48 3.13 19.54
CA GLU A 326 -5.11 1.81 19.00
C GLU A 326 -4.02 1.15 19.82
N VAL A 327 -2.94 1.86 20.20
CA VAL A 327 -1.87 1.28 21.04
C VAL A 327 -2.35 0.92 22.45
N ALA A 328 -3.49 1.48 22.89
CA ALA A 328 -4.17 1.15 24.14
C ALA A 328 -5.16 -0.03 24.05
N LEU A 329 -5.43 -0.58 22.87
CA LEU A 329 -6.34 -1.74 22.71
C LEU A 329 -5.85 -2.94 23.50
N SER A 330 -6.79 -3.63 24.18
CA SER A 330 -6.51 -4.94 24.75
C SER A 330 -6.23 -5.96 23.63
N GLU A 331 -5.55 -7.06 23.97
CA GLU A 331 -5.31 -8.16 23.03
C GLU A 331 -6.63 -8.68 22.43
N ASN A 332 -7.68 -8.85 23.24
CA ASN A 332 -8.96 -9.38 22.77
C ASN A 332 -9.69 -8.40 21.83
N ASP A 333 -9.67 -7.10 22.14
CA ASP A 333 -10.32 -6.09 21.31
C ASP A 333 -9.61 -5.97 19.96
N ARG A 334 -8.27 -5.96 19.96
CA ARG A 334 -7.45 -5.93 18.74
C ARG A 334 -7.71 -7.14 17.84
N LEU A 335 -7.72 -8.35 18.40
CA LEU A 335 -8.01 -9.57 17.64
C LEU A 335 -9.44 -9.54 17.08
N SER A 336 -10.41 -9.07 17.88
CA SER A 336 -11.81 -8.91 17.45
C SER A 336 -11.95 -7.90 16.30
N ASN A 337 -11.22 -6.78 16.37
CA ASN A 337 -11.20 -5.75 15.31
C ASN A 337 -10.76 -6.33 13.96
N PHE A 338 -9.74 -7.20 13.93
CA PHE A 338 -9.36 -7.89 12.69
C PHE A 338 -10.47 -8.81 12.18
N CYS A 339 -11.10 -9.60 13.05
CA CYS A 339 -12.20 -10.50 12.62
C CYS A 339 -13.39 -9.73 12.02
N ASN A 340 -13.67 -8.52 12.51
CA ASN A 340 -14.74 -7.68 11.97
C ASN A 340 -14.50 -7.28 10.49
N MET A 341 -13.24 -7.21 10.04
CA MET A 341 -12.87 -6.87 8.65
C MET A 341 -13.17 -7.98 7.63
N ILE A 342 -13.54 -9.20 8.06
CA ILE A 342 -13.77 -10.34 7.15
C ILE A 342 -14.79 -10.03 6.05
N ASN A 343 -15.91 -9.37 6.39
CA ASN A 343 -16.98 -9.09 5.44
C ASN A 343 -16.58 -8.02 4.42
N ASP A 344 -15.84 -7.00 4.85
CA ASP A 344 -15.39 -5.89 4.01
C ASP A 344 -14.32 -6.38 3.03
N LEU A 345 -13.36 -7.17 3.49
CA LEU A 345 -12.35 -7.82 2.66
C LEU A 345 -12.99 -8.78 1.63
N GLN A 346 -13.99 -9.58 2.02
CA GLN A 346 -14.71 -10.43 1.07
C GLN A 346 -15.53 -9.65 0.04
N THR A 347 -16.10 -8.51 0.44
CA THR A 347 -16.90 -7.65 -0.45
C THR A 347 -16.01 -6.92 -1.43
N SER A 348 -14.94 -6.30 -0.93
CA SER A 348 -13.89 -5.65 -1.71
C SER A 348 -13.31 -6.61 -2.76
N ASN A 349 -12.97 -7.84 -2.35
CA ASN A 349 -12.36 -8.85 -3.23
C ASN A 349 -13.28 -9.34 -4.37
N ARG A 350 -14.58 -9.01 -4.35
CA ARG A 350 -15.52 -9.28 -5.46
C ARG A 350 -15.62 -8.11 -6.45
N ASN A 351 -15.17 -6.93 -6.06
CA ASN A 351 -15.16 -5.71 -6.88
C ASN A 351 -13.80 -5.52 -7.59
N LEU A 352 -12.70 -5.67 -6.85
CA LEU A 352 -11.32 -5.72 -7.36
C LEU A 352 -10.59 -6.84 -6.61
N TYR A 353 -9.48 -7.38 -7.13
CA TYR A 353 -8.74 -8.38 -6.36
C TYR A 353 -7.99 -7.70 -5.20
N THR A 354 -8.50 -7.83 -3.97
CA THR A 354 -7.97 -7.11 -2.81
C THR A 354 -6.83 -7.88 -2.15
N VAL A 355 -5.67 -7.25 -2.02
CA VAL A 355 -4.53 -7.78 -1.27
C VAL A 355 -4.28 -6.86 -0.08
N VAL A 356 -3.95 -7.42 1.07
CA VAL A 356 -3.45 -6.65 2.21
C VAL A 356 -1.93 -6.51 2.04
N GLY A 357 -1.49 -5.53 1.25
CA GLY A 357 -0.09 -5.36 0.83
C GLY A 357 0.83 -4.87 1.95
N GLU A 358 0.26 -4.34 3.03
CA GLU A 358 0.98 -4.04 4.26
C GLU A 358 0.18 -4.33 5.53
N TRP A 359 0.87 -4.93 6.49
CA TRP A 359 0.44 -5.22 7.86
C TRP A 359 1.64 -5.76 8.64
N SER A 360 1.58 -5.78 9.98
CA SER A 360 2.64 -6.38 10.81
C SER A 360 2.07 -7.11 12.04
N ASN A 361 2.95 -7.71 12.85
CA ASN A 361 2.55 -8.31 14.13
C ASN A 361 2.56 -7.30 15.28
N ALA A 362 3.10 -6.11 15.07
CA ALA A 362 3.36 -5.14 16.14
C ALA A 362 2.05 -4.65 16.78
N PRO A 363 1.86 -4.82 18.10
CA PRO A 363 0.74 -4.26 18.83
C PRO A 363 1.07 -2.88 19.44
N THR A 364 2.27 -2.36 19.19
CA THR A 364 2.80 -1.10 19.74
C THR A 364 3.54 -0.32 18.65
N ASP A 365 3.68 0.99 18.80
CA ASP A 365 4.54 1.82 17.95
C ASP A 365 5.95 2.05 18.55
N CYS A 366 6.45 1.07 19.31
CA CYS A 366 7.70 1.16 20.05
C CYS A 366 8.97 1.09 19.20
N ALA A 367 8.89 0.64 17.95
CA ALA A 367 10.04 0.53 17.07
C ALA A 367 10.74 1.90 16.91
N LYS A 368 12.06 1.90 17.12
CA LYS A 368 12.87 3.14 17.12
C LYS A 368 12.66 3.91 15.82
N TYR A 369 12.22 5.16 15.93
CA TYR A 369 11.94 6.05 14.81
C TYR A 369 10.77 5.65 13.89
N LEU A 370 9.89 4.71 14.28
CA LEU A 370 8.71 4.34 13.48
C LEU A 370 7.78 5.54 13.19
N ASN A 371 7.68 6.47 14.14
CA ASN A 371 6.96 7.74 13.96
C ASN A 371 7.81 8.85 13.28
N GLY A 372 8.99 8.46 12.80
CA GLY A 372 10.05 9.28 12.23
C GLY A 372 11.25 9.51 13.15
N ARG A 373 12.36 9.90 12.53
CA ARG A 373 13.62 10.14 13.24
C ARG A 373 13.48 11.24 14.29
N GLY A 374 13.84 10.92 15.53
CA GLY A 374 13.74 11.83 16.69
C GLY A 374 12.34 11.96 17.29
N VAL A 375 11.35 11.20 16.81
CA VAL A 375 9.98 11.20 17.34
C VAL A 375 9.78 9.98 18.26
N GLY A 376 9.08 10.17 19.38
CA GLY A 376 8.78 9.13 20.37
C GLY A 376 7.67 8.15 19.95
N ALA A 377 7.32 7.24 20.84
CA ALA A 377 6.24 6.27 20.71
C ALA A 377 4.98 6.73 21.49
N ARG A 378 3.79 6.39 20.99
CA ARG A 378 2.53 6.63 21.71
C ARG A 378 2.38 5.66 22.88
N TYR A 379 2.86 4.43 22.73
CA TYR A 379 2.70 3.38 23.73
C TYR A 379 3.36 3.72 25.09
N ASP A 380 4.52 4.38 25.09
CA ASP A 380 5.20 4.81 26.32
C ASP A 380 4.96 6.30 26.68
N GLY A 381 4.04 6.96 25.98
CA GLY A 381 3.70 8.36 26.22
C GLY A 381 4.74 9.38 25.72
N SER A 382 5.81 8.96 25.03
CA SER A 382 6.86 9.89 24.55
C SER A 382 6.49 10.62 23.25
N TYR A 383 5.46 10.19 22.52
CA TYR A 383 4.91 10.90 21.36
C TYR A 383 4.04 12.09 21.81
N PRO A 384 4.18 13.30 21.23
CA PRO A 384 3.38 14.47 21.61
C PRO A 384 1.86 14.25 21.53
N GLY A 385 1.16 14.48 22.66
CA GLY A 385 -0.29 14.30 22.75
C GLY A 385 -0.76 12.85 22.99
N SER A 386 0.16 11.92 23.21
CA SER A 386 -0.16 10.56 23.67
C SER A 386 -0.23 10.46 25.21
N TYR A 387 -0.54 9.27 25.71
CA TYR A 387 -0.56 8.93 27.14
C TYR A 387 0.10 7.57 27.34
N TYR A 388 0.69 7.35 28.52
CA TYR A 388 1.40 6.11 28.83
C TYR A 388 0.44 4.91 28.86
N VAL A 389 0.77 3.87 28.09
CA VAL A 389 0.11 2.55 28.10
C VAL A 389 1.05 1.48 28.69
N GLY A 390 2.32 1.49 28.30
CA GLY A 390 3.32 0.51 28.74
C GLY A 390 4.75 0.89 28.37
N SER A 391 5.72 0.08 28.80
CA SER A 391 7.14 0.31 28.45
C SER A 391 7.46 -0.27 27.08
N CYS A 392 8.25 0.45 26.29
CA CYS A 392 8.79 -0.06 25.02
C CYS A 392 10.03 -0.96 25.16
N SER A 393 10.62 -1.06 26.37
CA SER A 393 11.92 -1.71 26.60
C SER A 393 11.97 -3.21 26.26
N ASP A 394 10.84 -3.91 26.31
CA ASP A 394 10.69 -5.34 25.97
C ASP A 394 9.70 -5.58 24.81
N LYS A 395 9.42 -4.54 24.01
CA LYS A 395 8.43 -4.56 22.91
C LYS A 395 9.01 -4.41 21.51
N THR A 396 10.28 -3.98 21.39
CA THR A 396 11.00 -3.89 20.11
C THR A 396 12.47 -4.37 20.22
N GLY A 397 13.36 -3.95 19.32
CA GLY A 397 14.78 -4.32 19.32
C GLY A 397 15.05 -5.57 18.48
N ASP A 398 15.93 -6.45 18.94
CA ASP A 398 16.26 -7.72 18.26
C ASP A 398 15.32 -8.89 18.64
N GLY A 399 14.37 -8.65 19.55
CA GLY A 399 13.42 -9.66 20.05
C GLY A 399 13.97 -10.56 21.16
N SER A 400 15.20 -10.34 21.63
CA SER A 400 15.79 -11.10 22.75
C SER A 400 15.07 -10.84 24.08
N ALA A 401 14.62 -9.60 24.32
CA ALA A 401 13.89 -9.18 25.51
C ALA A 401 12.41 -9.61 25.53
N PHE A 402 11.86 -10.09 24.41
CA PHE A 402 10.44 -10.46 24.32
C PHE A 402 10.10 -11.62 25.26
N SER A 403 9.18 -11.40 26.20
CA SER A 403 8.64 -12.44 27.07
C SER A 403 7.91 -13.53 26.27
N SER A 404 7.80 -14.74 26.84
CA SER A 404 7.05 -15.82 26.19
C SER A 404 5.60 -15.44 25.92
N SER A 405 4.92 -14.77 26.86
CA SER A 405 3.54 -14.32 26.69
C SER A 405 3.40 -13.28 25.58
N TYR A 406 4.40 -12.41 25.37
CA TYR A 406 4.41 -11.47 24.25
C TYR A 406 4.64 -12.20 22.91
N LYS A 407 5.53 -13.18 22.85
CA LYS A 407 5.72 -14.03 21.65
C LYS A 407 4.44 -14.82 21.31
N ASP A 408 3.76 -15.35 22.31
CA ASP A 408 2.48 -16.04 22.12
C ASP A 408 1.37 -15.10 21.61
N TYR A 409 1.39 -13.83 22.03
CA TYR A 409 0.48 -12.80 21.52
C TYR A 409 0.82 -12.42 20.07
N LEU A 410 2.09 -12.11 19.76
CA LEU A 410 2.55 -11.88 18.37
C LEU A 410 2.20 -13.06 17.46
N ARG A 411 2.20 -14.30 18.00
CA ARG A 411 1.79 -15.49 17.28
C ARG A 411 0.29 -15.56 17.02
N ARG A 412 -0.55 -15.21 18.00
CA ARG A 412 -2.02 -15.08 17.84
C ARG A 412 -2.39 -13.97 16.86
N MET A 413 -1.68 -12.85 16.92
CA MET A 413 -1.76 -11.75 15.95
C MET A 413 -1.49 -12.24 14.53
N PHE A 414 -0.36 -12.92 14.30
CA PHE A 414 0.00 -13.45 12.97
C PHE A 414 -1.07 -14.41 12.42
N GLU A 415 -1.44 -15.43 13.21
CA GLU A 415 -2.39 -16.46 12.75
C GLU A 415 -3.81 -15.92 12.52
N THR A 416 -4.25 -14.95 13.34
CA THR A 416 -5.56 -14.30 13.19
C THR A 416 -5.59 -13.37 11.98
N GLN A 417 -4.61 -12.49 11.83
CA GLN A 417 -4.52 -11.60 10.67
C GLN A 417 -4.47 -12.40 9.36
N VAL A 418 -3.65 -13.44 9.27
CA VAL A 418 -3.58 -14.31 8.09
C VAL A 418 -4.89 -15.11 7.85
N SER A 419 -5.68 -15.43 8.88
CA SER A 419 -7.01 -16.05 8.73
C SER A 419 -8.09 -15.09 8.21
N VAL A 420 -7.91 -13.79 8.44
CA VAL A 420 -8.76 -12.70 7.95
C VAL A 420 -8.34 -12.29 6.54
N TYR A 421 -7.06 -12.04 6.28
CA TYR A 421 -6.59 -11.47 5.00
C TYR A 421 -6.70 -12.47 3.84
N GLU A 422 -6.58 -13.77 4.10
CA GLU A 422 -6.86 -14.80 3.09
C GLU A 422 -8.36 -15.00 2.78
N ARG A 423 -9.26 -14.22 3.39
CA ARG A 423 -10.65 -14.08 2.92
C ARG A 423 -10.74 -13.22 1.65
N ALA A 424 -9.74 -12.36 1.40
CA ALA A 424 -9.49 -11.67 0.13
C ALA A 424 -8.40 -12.41 -0.70
N SER A 425 -7.70 -11.74 -1.60
CA SER A 425 -6.68 -12.34 -2.48
C SER A 425 -5.35 -12.65 -1.79
N GLY A 426 -5.16 -12.26 -0.52
CA GLY A 426 -4.00 -12.61 0.29
C GLY A 426 -3.34 -11.40 0.94
N TRP A 427 -2.07 -11.53 1.25
CA TRP A 427 -1.34 -10.60 2.11
C TRP A 427 0.15 -10.52 1.79
N VAL A 428 0.76 -9.37 2.10
CA VAL A 428 2.20 -9.13 2.07
C VAL A 428 2.60 -8.46 3.39
N PHE A 429 3.46 -9.11 4.17
CA PHE A 429 3.84 -8.62 5.51
C PHE A 429 4.88 -7.51 5.40
N TRP A 430 4.73 -6.45 6.19
CA TRP A 430 5.73 -5.39 6.34
C TRP A 430 6.57 -5.62 7.61
N THR A 431 7.84 -5.99 7.51
CA THR A 431 8.73 -6.19 6.34
C THR A 431 9.54 -7.48 6.49
N TRP A 432 10.31 -7.91 5.47
CA TRP A 432 11.13 -9.13 5.58
C TRP A 432 12.13 -9.06 6.74
N LYS A 433 12.82 -7.92 6.91
CA LYS A 433 13.80 -7.71 7.98
C LYS A 433 14.01 -6.23 8.33
N THR A 434 14.45 -5.98 9.56
CA THR A 434 14.83 -4.64 10.07
C THR A 434 16.19 -4.71 10.77
N GLU A 435 16.83 -3.59 11.11
CA GLU A 435 18.02 -3.62 11.98
C GLU A 435 17.64 -3.89 13.45
N SER A 436 16.58 -3.26 13.96
CA SER A 436 16.26 -3.28 15.40
C SER A 436 14.76 -3.14 15.73
N ALA A 437 13.88 -3.73 14.92
CA ALA A 437 12.43 -3.75 15.15
C ALA A 437 11.85 -5.16 14.90
N ALA A 438 12.11 -6.09 15.82
CA ALA A 438 11.77 -7.51 15.68
C ALA A 438 10.27 -7.83 15.60
N ASP A 439 9.42 -6.95 16.09
CA ASP A 439 7.96 -6.99 15.99
C ASP A 439 7.45 -6.69 14.56
N TRP A 440 8.30 -6.09 13.72
CA TRP A 440 8.09 -5.75 12.30
C TRP A 440 8.94 -6.60 11.34
N ASP A 441 9.62 -7.63 11.84
CA ASP A 441 10.66 -8.37 11.14
C ASP A 441 10.22 -9.82 10.92
N TYR A 442 9.90 -10.17 9.67
CA TYR A 442 9.43 -11.52 9.33
C TYR A 442 10.49 -12.60 9.60
N GLN A 443 11.75 -12.33 9.25
CA GLN A 443 12.87 -13.25 9.42
C GLN A 443 13.14 -13.57 10.90
N ARG A 444 13.13 -12.55 11.77
CA ARG A 444 13.20 -12.72 13.23
C ARG A 444 11.94 -13.39 13.78
N GLY A 445 10.76 -13.10 13.23
CA GLY A 445 9.52 -13.76 13.61
C GLY A 445 9.54 -15.27 13.40
N LEU A 446 10.09 -15.74 12.28
CA LEU A 446 10.33 -17.16 12.02
C LEU A 446 11.33 -17.74 13.02
N LYS A 447 12.49 -17.08 13.20
CA LYS A 447 13.56 -17.53 14.11
C LYS A 447 13.11 -17.58 15.59
N GLY A 448 12.25 -16.65 15.99
CA GLY A 448 11.71 -16.53 17.34
C GLY A 448 10.42 -17.28 17.61
N GLY A 449 9.83 -17.92 16.59
CA GLY A 449 8.64 -18.79 16.70
C GLY A 449 7.28 -18.09 16.67
N TRP A 450 7.24 -16.75 16.73
CA TRP A 450 5.97 -16.00 16.64
C TRP A 450 5.43 -15.85 15.21
N ILE A 451 6.19 -16.26 14.19
CA ILE A 451 5.70 -16.53 12.84
C ILE A 451 5.92 -18.02 12.51
N THR A 452 5.08 -18.59 11.65
CA THR A 452 5.15 -20.01 11.27
C THR A 452 5.71 -20.22 9.87
N TYR A 453 6.48 -21.29 9.70
CA TYR A 453 6.78 -21.86 8.39
C TYR A 453 5.57 -22.60 7.77
N ASN A 454 4.62 -23.08 8.59
CA ASN A 454 3.42 -23.76 8.10
C ASN A 454 2.25 -22.77 8.00
N LEU A 455 2.25 -21.97 6.94
CA LEU A 455 1.24 -20.91 6.69
C LEU A 455 -0.21 -21.42 6.57
N ASN A 456 -0.41 -22.75 6.48
CA ASN A 456 -1.73 -23.39 6.47
C ASN A 456 -2.21 -23.80 7.88
N SER A 457 -1.37 -23.68 8.92
CA SER A 457 -1.70 -24.05 10.30
C SER A 457 -1.94 -22.81 11.16
N ARG A 458 -3.14 -22.71 11.77
CA ARG A 458 -3.60 -21.54 12.54
C ARG A 458 -4.32 -21.93 13.84
N PRO A 459 -3.75 -22.81 14.69
CA PRO A 459 -4.43 -23.33 15.89
C PRO A 459 -4.71 -22.28 16.97
N ASN A 460 -4.07 -21.11 16.91
CA ASN A 460 -4.18 -20.01 17.84
C ASN A 460 -4.97 -18.82 17.27
N ALA A 461 -5.43 -18.88 16.02
CA ALA A 461 -6.27 -17.83 15.44
C ALA A 461 -7.56 -17.62 16.24
N ARG A 462 -8.04 -16.37 16.31
CA ARG A 462 -9.18 -15.95 17.12
C ARG A 462 -10.31 -15.32 16.30
N CYS A 463 -10.73 -16.00 15.23
CA CYS A 463 -12.01 -15.81 14.54
C CYS A 463 -12.67 -17.19 14.31
#